data_AF-A0A1F7BPH9-F1
#
_entry.id   AF-A0A1F7BPH9-F1
#
_cell.length_a   1.000
_cell.length_b   1.000
_cell.length_c   1.000
_cell.angle_alpha   90.00
_cell.angle_beta   90.00
_cell.angle_gamma   90.00
#
_symmetry.space_group_name_H-M   'P 1'
#
loop_
_entity.id
_entity.type
_entity.pdbx_description
1 polymer ?
#
loop_
_entity_poly.entity_id
_entity_poly.type
_entity_poly.pdbx_seq_one_letter_code
_entity_poly.pdbx_strand_id
1 'polypeptide(L)'
;MHTVHRRKHGFTVRSVHVAAEPHAFHYLSQRASFWVAALSVIAYIAGNMMGQYGWHTFWASVLGKMDDSLIVYTGTVTPIAQVPDYRRWSTYGGNASEHTFAQVPSQFLTPLPRYDAASADADNAYGVYSMGHLSSYASGKENSGSHVGVDIRVPTGTPVRSVMNGIVERVDTAGNGGLGVMVMLRHPNVPDPLNPKTTTTLYSIYGHLNSAIVSEGSVVSKGEQIGYSGKTGFATGPHLHFQMDRKEAAWHPFWPFTGQEQRDAGLSFVAAVDRGLNQADGKKFTVQPMLYVQANYPVNRQTIASADPTNNGTSVSSHAAAPRPTRASRVLSRREQRIATARTRSVTVAVKPASSVSSTATAVLSRTTVVTASPEQIPTPGAGFLPAVAASEYTIEITHDGAYTGRGWEEVKIRILDHNGDVVRSPELSSDVYLRTAFGEAEFRPSQLSSFDFERGGVTVQMLPRGRRTVIIEAKPFGVTSKPMVFGG
;
A
#
# COMPACT_ATOMS: atom_id res chain seq x y z
N MET A 1 64.75 82.69 51.12
CA MET A 1 64.44 81.38 51.74
C MET A 1 62.92 81.21 51.73
N HIS A 2 62.45 80.02 51.33
CA HIS A 2 61.07 79.63 51.01
C HIS A 2 60.39 80.35 49.83
N THR A 3 60.57 79.81 48.62
CA THR A 3 59.79 80.18 47.44
C THR A 3 58.90 79.03 47.01
N VAL A 4 57.60 79.20 47.27
CA VAL A 4 56.51 78.26 47.04
C VAL A 4 56.18 78.15 45.54
N HIS A 5 56.05 76.91 45.07
CA HIS A 5 55.72 76.52 43.71
C HIS A 5 54.25 76.83 43.37
N ARG A 6 53.99 77.65 42.35
CA ARG A 6 52.66 77.88 41.77
C ARG A 6 52.52 77.10 40.46
N ARG A 7 51.70 76.05 40.46
CA ARG A 7 51.23 75.35 39.25
C ARG A 7 50.28 76.25 38.45
N LYS A 8 50.49 76.37 37.14
CA LYS A 8 49.47 76.84 36.18
C LYS A 8 49.01 75.67 35.32
N HIS A 9 47.69 75.51 35.24
CA HIS A 9 46.99 74.49 34.48
C HIS A 9 46.91 74.89 33.01
N GLY A 10 47.24 73.98 32.09
CA GLY A 10 46.94 74.09 30.67
C GLY A 10 46.02 72.94 30.27
N PHE A 11 44.84 73.27 29.74
CA PHE A 11 43.84 72.32 29.26
C PHE A 11 44.29 71.65 27.95
N THR A 12 44.12 70.33 27.86
CA THR A 12 44.26 69.55 26.61
C THR A 12 42.88 69.09 26.14
N VAL A 13 42.47 69.54 24.96
CA VAL A 13 41.23 69.11 24.29
C VAL A 13 41.51 67.79 23.56
N ARG A 14 40.88 66.69 24.00
CA ARG A 14 40.85 65.42 23.24
C ARG A 14 39.64 65.44 22.31
N SER A 15 39.88 65.27 21.02
CA SER A 15 38.83 65.12 20.00
C SER A 15 38.01 63.84 20.24
N VAL A 16 36.70 63.98 20.13
CA VAL A 16 35.65 63.00 20.41
C VAL A 16 35.39 62.16 19.15
N HIS A 17 35.49 60.82 19.29
CA HIS A 17 34.90 59.76 18.45
C HIS A 17 35.30 59.73 16.96
N VAL A 18 36.15 58.76 16.59
CA VAL A 18 36.17 58.21 15.22
C VAL A 18 35.05 57.16 15.17
N ALA A 19 33.95 57.46 14.46
CA ALA A 19 32.91 56.47 14.20
C ALA A 19 33.49 55.40 13.27
N ALA A 20 33.53 54.14 13.74
CA ALA A 20 33.88 53.01 12.88
C ALA A 20 32.78 52.82 11.83
N GLU A 21 33.14 52.86 10.54
CA GLU A 21 32.20 52.57 9.47
C GLU A 21 31.70 51.12 9.60
N PRO A 22 30.37 50.87 9.47
CA PRO A 22 29.84 49.53 9.59
C PRO A 22 30.33 48.66 8.42
N HIS A 23 30.88 47.48 8.74
CA HIS A 23 31.32 46.48 7.78
C HIS A 23 30.21 46.15 6.75
N ALA A 24 30.59 45.83 5.51
CA ALA A 24 29.66 45.49 4.41
C ALA A 24 28.57 44.45 4.79
N PHE A 25 28.87 43.54 5.71
CA PHE A 25 27.91 42.55 6.23
C PHE A 25 26.72 43.17 7.00
N HIS A 26 26.88 44.37 7.55
CA HIS A 26 25.82 45.11 8.22
C HIS A 26 24.74 45.59 7.24
N TYR A 27 25.10 45.84 5.98
CA TYR A 27 24.14 46.22 4.93
C TYR A 27 23.45 45.00 4.31
N LEU A 28 24.09 43.83 4.31
CA LEU A 28 23.47 42.57 3.88
C LEU A 28 22.34 42.14 4.83
N SER A 29 22.52 42.29 6.14
CA SER A 29 21.52 41.86 7.13
C SER A 29 20.26 42.74 7.14
N GLN A 30 20.37 44.04 6.84
CA GLN A 30 19.22 44.96 6.79
C GLN A 30 18.29 44.73 5.59
N ARG A 31 18.74 43.99 4.57
CA ARG A 31 17.97 43.70 3.35
C ARG A 31 17.81 42.21 3.08
N ALA A 32 17.91 41.37 4.11
CA ALA A 32 17.75 39.93 3.98
C ALA A 32 16.39 39.57 3.33
N SER A 33 15.32 40.29 3.68
CA SER A 33 13.99 40.12 3.07
C SER A 33 13.98 40.44 1.57
N PHE A 34 14.70 41.47 1.13
CA PHE A 34 14.84 41.82 -0.29
C PHE A 34 15.60 40.73 -1.05
N TRP A 35 16.68 40.20 -0.48
CA TRP A 35 17.44 39.12 -1.10
C TRP A 35 16.65 37.81 -1.16
N VAL A 36 15.93 37.47 -0.10
CA VAL A 36 15.02 36.30 -0.09
C VAL A 36 13.93 36.46 -1.14
N ALA A 37 13.31 37.64 -1.25
CA ALA A 37 12.28 37.90 -2.26
C ALA A 37 12.85 37.86 -3.69
N ALA A 38 14.01 38.48 -3.93
CA ALA A 38 14.66 38.48 -5.23
C ALA A 38 15.06 37.06 -5.67
N LEU A 39 15.67 36.28 -4.76
CA LEU A 39 16.01 34.88 -5.03
C LEU A 39 14.76 34.01 -5.23
N SER A 40 13.67 34.27 -4.51
CA SER A 40 12.40 33.54 -4.70
C SER A 40 11.76 33.83 -6.05
N VAL A 41 11.82 35.07 -6.53
CA VAL A 41 11.31 35.45 -7.87
C VAL A 41 12.18 34.84 -8.96
N ILE A 42 13.51 34.88 -8.82
CA ILE A 42 14.44 34.23 -9.75
C ILE A 42 14.18 32.71 -9.77
N ALA A 43 14.02 32.08 -8.61
CA ALA A 43 13.70 30.67 -8.49
C ALA A 43 12.36 30.31 -9.17
N TYR A 44 11.34 31.15 -9.00
CA TYR A 44 10.03 30.96 -9.63
C TYR A 44 10.09 31.09 -11.15
N ILE A 45 10.77 32.12 -11.68
CA ILE A 45 10.92 32.33 -13.13
C ILE A 45 11.77 31.20 -13.74
N ALA A 46 12.90 30.87 -13.11
CA ALA A 46 13.79 29.80 -13.55
C ALA A 46 13.12 28.42 -13.53
N GLY A 47 12.37 28.11 -12.46
CA GLY A 47 11.63 26.86 -12.33
C GLY A 47 10.54 26.68 -13.40
N ASN A 48 9.87 27.77 -13.78
CA ASN A 48 8.86 27.72 -14.84
C ASN A 48 9.45 27.70 -16.26
N MET A 49 10.65 28.25 -16.49
CA MET A 49 11.29 28.30 -17.81
C MET A 49 12.13 27.06 -18.16
N MET A 50 12.73 26.37 -17.19
CA MET A 50 13.62 25.22 -17.42
C MET A 50 12.92 23.86 -17.37
N GLY A 51 11.61 23.83 -17.07
CA GLY A 51 10.88 22.60 -16.79
C GLY A 51 11.37 21.91 -15.51
N GLN A 52 10.61 20.94 -15.01
CA GLN A 52 10.95 20.24 -13.76
C GLN A 52 12.34 19.56 -13.82
N TYR A 53 12.76 19.10 -15.00
CA TYR A 53 14.05 18.47 -15.24
C TYR A 53 15.24 19.43 -15.04
N GLY A 54 15.19 20.62 -15.65
CA GLY A 54 16.26 21.62 -15.52
C GLY A 54 16.38 22.16 -14.09
N TRP A 55 15.25 22.27 -13.38
CA TRP A 55 15.19 22.68 -11.98
C TRP A 55 15.82 21.64 -11.03
N HIS A 56 15.54 20.35 -11.24
CA HIS A 56 16.16 19.27 -10.47
C HIS A 56 17.67 19.17 -10.72
N THR A 57 18.13 19.23 -11.98
CA THR A 57 19.56 19.23 -12.30
C THR A 57 20.28 20.45 -11.72
N PHE A 58 19.63 21.61 -11.71
CA PHE A 58 20.16 22.82 -11.08
C PHE A 58 20.34 22.62 -9.58
N TRP A 59 19.31 22.18 -8.84
CA TRP A 59 19.45 21.97 -7.40
C TRP A 59 20.38 20.82 -7.02
N ALA A 60 20.42 19.74 -7.80
CA ALA A 60 21.41 18.68 -7.64
C ALA A 60 22.85 19.18 -7.86
N SER A 61 23.05 20.14 -8.76
CA SER A 61 24.35 20.79 -8.98
C SER A 61 24.72 21.80 -7.88
N VAL A 62 23.73 22.46 -7.26
CA VAL A 62 23.92 23.51 -6.27
C VAL A 62 24.02 22.97 -4.83
N LEU A 63 23.19 21.99 -4.47
CA LEU A 63 23.11 21.41 -3.12
C LEU A 63 23.90 20.10 -2.99
N GLY A 64 24.42 19.57 -4.10
CA GLY A 64 25.04 18.26 -4.16
C GLY A 64 24.02 17.11 -4.23
N LYS A 65 24.51 15.88 -4.40
CA LYS A 65 23.66 14.67 -4.34
C LYS A 65 22.99 14.59 -2.98
N MET A 66 21.69 14.25 -2.93
CA MET A 66 21.02 13.93 -1.67
C MET A 66 21.86 12.93 -0.88
N ASP A 67 21.93 13.12 0.44
CA ASP A 67 22.65 12.21 1.32
C ASP A 67 21.92 10.86 1.38
N ASP A 68 22.38 9.93 0.55
CA ASP A 68 21.87 8.56 0.45
C ASP A 68 21.97 7.81 1.79
N SER A 69 22.74 8.29 2.78
CA SER A 69 22.88 7.66 4.10
C SER A 69 21.58 7.61 4.89
N LEU A 70 20.63 8.50 4.59
CA LEU A 70 19.32 8.55 5.24
C LEU A 70 18.32 7.52 4.67
N ILE A 71 18.61 6.94 3.51
CA ILE A 71 17.76 5.92 2.90
C ILE A 71 18.18 4.56 3.44
N VAL A 72 17.50 4.17 4.53
CA VAL A 72 17.73 2.91 5.23
C VAL A 72 16.95 1.79 4.56
N TYR A 73 17.61 0.66 4.31
CA TYR A 73 16.95 -0.54 3.85
C TYR A 73 16.14 -1.21 4.97
N THR A 74 14.87 -1.50 4.72
CA THR A 74 13.93 -2.08 5.72
C THR A 74 13.29 -3.39 5.25
N GLY A 75 13.92 -4.09 4.30
CA GLY A 75 13.35 -5.24 3.60
C GLY A 75 12.55 -4.82 2.36
N THR A 76 11.81 -5.78 1.80
CA THR A 76 11.02 -5.59 0.56
C THR A 76 9.52 -5.82 0.78
N VAL A 77 8.72 -5.40 -0.21
CA VAL A 77 7.31 -5.79 -0.40
C VAL A 77 7.06 -6.12 -1.86
N THR A 78 5.94 -6.78 -2.17
CA THR A 78 5.55 -7.03 -3.56
C THR A 78 5.23 -5.73 -4.30
N PRO A 79 5.54 -5.62 -5.60
CA PRO A 79 5.21 -4.43 -6.40
C PRO A 79 3.70 -4.23 -6.55
N ILE A 80 2.91 -5.31 -6.45
CA ILE A 80 1.45 -5.30 -6.44
C ILE A 80 0.97 -6.06 -5.21
N ALA A 81 0.02 -5.47 -4.47
CA ALA A 81 -0.51 -6.08 -3.25
C ALA A 81 -1.47 -7.25 -3.55
N GLN A 82 -2.42 -6.98 -4.44
CA GLN A 82 -3.52 -7.87 -4.77
C GLN A 82 -3.69 -7.94 -6.28
N VAL A 83 -4.03 -9.14 -6.76
CA VAL A 83 -4.31 -9.45 -8.15
C VAL A 83 -5.66 -10.17 -8.24
N PRO A 84 -6.33 -10.13 -9.41
CA PRO A 84 -7.49 -10.99 -9.61
C PRO A 84 -7.09 -12.46 -9.56
N ASP A 85 -7.87 -13.27 -8.85
CA ASP A 85 -7.87 -14.72 -8.99
C ASP A 85 -8.54 -15.06 -10.33
N TYR A 86 -7.73 -15.18 -11.38
CA TYR A 86 -8.22 -15.47 -12.73
C TYR A 86 -8.96 -16.80 -12.84
N ARG A 87 -8.75 -17.77 -11.93
CA ARG A 87 -9.50 -19.05 -11.93
C ARG A 87 -10.96 -18.84 -11.61
N ARG A 88 -11.21 -17.92 -10.68
CA ARG A 88 -12.55 -17.60 -10.22
C ARG A 88 -13.12 -16.50 -11.08
N TRP A 89 -12.42 -15.37 -11.22
CA TRP A 89 -12.97 -14.20 -11.91
C TRP A 89 -13.35 -14.47 -13.37
N SER A 90 -12.58 -15.27 -14.11
CA SER A 90 -12.87 -15.57 -15.52
C SER A 90 -14.15 -16.40 -15.70
N THR A 91 -14.50 -17.30 -14.77
CA THR A 91 -15.78 -18.03 -14.82
C THR A 91 -16.97 -17.10 -14.62
N TYR A 92 -16.71 -15.89 -14.11
CA TYR A 92 -17.70 -14.83 -13.98
C TYR A 92 -17.66 -13.78 -15.11
N GLY A 93 -17.02 -14.09 -16.24
CA GLY A 93 -16.86 -13.17 -17.37
C GLY A 93 -15.81 -12.08 -17.14
N GLY A 94 -14.97 -12.23 -16.12
CA GLY A 94 -13.87 -11.33 -15.82
C GLY A 94 -12.72 -11.47 -16.82
N ASN A 95 -12.26 -10.33 -17.34
CA ASN A 95 -11.14 -10.26 -18.28
C ASN A 95 -10.30 -9.00 -18.03
N ALA A 96 -9.02 -9.17 -17.70
CA ALA A 96 -8.09 -8.05 -17.45
C ALA A 96 -7.85 -7.14 -18.66
N SER A 97 -8.13 -7.61 -19.88
CA SER A 97 -8.02 -6.79 -21.09
C SER A 97 -9.23 -5.89 -21.32
N GLU A 98 -10.37 -6.20 -20.68
CA GLU A 98 -11.64 -5.51 -20.88
C GLU A 98 -12.06 -4.70 -19.66
N HIS A 99 -11.62 -5.11 -18.48
CA HIS A 99 -12.02 -4.55 -17.20
C HIS A 99 -10.85 -3.86 -16.50
N THR A 100 -11.15 -2.88 -15.66
CA THR A 100 -10.18 -2.21 -14.80
C THR A 100 -10.09 -2.90 -13.44
N PHE A 101 -9.05 -2.59 -12.67
CA PHE A 101 -8.88 -3.16 -11.34
C PHE A 101 -10.04 -2.79 -10.39
N ALA A 102 -10.56 -1.57 -10.50
CA ALA A 102 -11.72 -1.12 -9.71
C ALA A 102 -12.99 -1.91 -10.01
N GLN A 103 -13.08 -2.51 -11.21
CA GLN A 103 -14.20 -3.35 -11.60
C GLN A 103 -14.03 -4.80 -11.14
N VAL A 104 -12.91 -5.19 -10.53
CA VAL A 104 -12.73 -6.54 -10.00
C VAL A 104 -13.44 -6.63 -8.65
N PRO A 105 -14.46 -7.50 -8.49
CA PRO A 105 -15.09 -7.69 -7.18
C PRO A 105 -14.06 -8.14 -6.13
N SER A 106 -14.14 -7.57 -4.93
CA SER A 106 -13.16 -7.81 -3.86
C SER A 106 -13.01 -9.28 -3.47
N GLN A 107 -14.09 -10.06 -3.58
CA GLN A 107 -14.08 -11.51 -3.34
C GLN A 107 -13.19 -12.32 -4.31
N PHE A 108 -12.83 -11.72 -5.45
CA PHE A 108 -11.92 -12.30 -6.43
C PHE A 108 -10.50 -11.70 -6.35
N LEU A 109 -10.22 -10.82 -5.39
CA LEU A 109 -8.87 -10.32 -5.16
C LEU A 109 -8.11 -11.22 -4.20
N THR A 110 -6.98 -11.73 -4.65
CA THR A 110 -6.03 -12.52 -3.85
C THR A 110 -4.72 -11.75 -3.70
N PRO A 111 -3.95 -11.93 -2.61
CA PRO A 111 -2.56 -11.46 -2.58
C PRO A 111 -1.77 -11.96 -3.79
N LEU A 112 -0.80 -11.16 -4.26
CA LEU A 112 0.07 -11.55 -5.36
C LEU A 112 0.71 -12.92 -5.04
N PRO A 113 0.49 -13.97 -5.87
CA PRO A 113 1.05 -15.29 -5.62
C PRO A 113 2.57 -15.27 -5.54
N ARG A 114 3.14 -16.20 -4.78
CA ARG A 114 4.60 -16.39 -4.74
C ARG A 114 5.09 -16.73 -6.16
N TYR A 115 6.15 -16.05 -6.58
CA TYR A 115 6.87 -16.37 -7.80
C TYR A 115 7.69 -17.65 -7.62
N ASP A 116 7.55 -18.56 -8.57
CA ASP A 116 8.45 -19.65 -8.87
C ASP A 116 8.64 -19.82 -10.40
N ALA A 117 9.65 -20.56 -10.83
CA ALA A 117 9.95 -20.71 -12.25
C ALA A 117 8.85 -21.42 -13.06
N ALA A 118 7.98 -22.21 -12.42
CA ALA A 118 6.84 -22.85 -13.07
C ALA A 118 5.63 -21.89 -13.18
N SER A 119 5.57 -20.88 -12.32
CA SER A 119 4.51 -19.87 -12.32
C SER A 119 4.63 -18.89 -13.49
N ALA A 120 5.85 -18.74 -14.06
CA ALA A 120 6.17 -17.89 -15.21
C ALA A 120 6.22 -18.69 -16.53
N ASP A 121 5.24 -19.58 -16.73
CA ASP A 121 5.08 -20.38 -17.95
C ASP A 121 3.93 -19.80 -18.79
N ALA A 122 4.12 -19.64 -20.11
CA ALA A 122 3.07 -19.15 -21.01
C ALA A 122 1.84 -20.09 -21.05
N ASP A 123 2.04 -21.39 -20.76
CA ASP A 123 0.96 -22.36 -20.69
C ASP A 123 0.23 -22.37 -19.32
N ASN A 124 0.69 -21.55 -18.37
CA ASN A 124 0.02 -21.39 -17.09
C ASN A 124 -1.28 -20.62 -17.28
N ALA A 125 -2.39 -21.35 -17.41
CA ALA A 125 -3.76 -20.80 -17.53
C ALA A 125 -4.16 -19.85 -16.37
N TYR A 126 -3.37 -19.83 -15.30
CA TYR A 126 -3.55 -18.98 -14.12
C TYR A 126 -2.64 -17.73 -14.12
N GLY A 127 -1.90 -17.53 -15.23
CA GLY A 127 -0.69 -16.72 -15.40
C GLY A 127 -0.77 -15.28 -14.96
N VAL A 128 -0.71 -15.07 -13.63
CA VAL A 128 -0.39 -13.78 -13.02
C VAL A 128 1.02 -13.36 -13.44
N TYR A 129 1.97 -14.29 -13.54
CA TYR A 129 3.28 -14.02 -14.13
C TYR A 129 3.25 -14.46 -15.59
N SER A 130 3.01 -13.52 -16.51
CA SER A 130 2.90 -13.81 -17.94
C SER A 130 4.26 -13.98 -18.62
N MET A 131 5.31 -13.38 -18.06
CA MET A 131 6.68 -13.47 -18.56
C MET A 131 7.66 -13.56 -17.39
N GLY A 132 8.58 -14.52 -17.45
CA GLY A 132 9.68 -14.67 -16.50
C GLY A 132 10.90 -13.80 -16.84
N HIS A 133 11.83 -13.68 -15.91
CA HIS A 133 13.09 -12.99 -16.14
C HIS A 133 13.94 -13.70 -17.23
N LEU A 134 14.48 -12.94 -18.17
CA LEU A 134 15.18 -13.42 -19.37
C LEU A 134 14.35 -14.42 -20.18
N SER A 135 13.07 -14.14 -20.35
CA SER A 135 12.18 -14.96 -21.17
C SER A 135 12.18 -14.54 -22.63
N SER A 136 11.65 -15.43 -23.47
CA SER A 136 11.20 -15.16 -24.84
C SER A 136 9.72 -14.80 -24.83
N TYR A 137 9.28 -13.95 -25.75
CA TYR A 137 7.86 -13.67 -25.98
C TYR A 137 7.11 -14.90 -26.49
N ALA A 138 7.80 -15.84 -27.14
CA ALA A 138 7.20 -17.06 -27.63
C ALA A 138 6.80 -18.05 -26.52
N SER A 139 7.59 -18.18 -25.44
CA SER A 139 7.33 -19.17 -24.39
C SER A 139 7.04 -18.60 -23.00
N GLY A 140 7.35 -17.32 -22.76
CA GLY A 140 7.23 -16.69 -21.43
C GLY A 140 8.15 -17.25 -20.35
N LYS A 141 8.78 -18.40 -20.59
CA LYS A 141 9.56 -19.16 -19.61
C LYS A 141 10.84 -18.44 -19.24
N GLU A 142 11.16 -18.44 -17.95
CA GLU A 142 12.41 -17.88 -17.42
C GLU A 142 13.64 -18.46 -18.15
N ASN A 143 14.61 -17.60 -18.46
CA ASN A 143 15.85 -17.93 -19.19
C ASN A 143 15.71 -18.42 -20.65
N SER A 144 14.52 -18.35 -21.25
CA SER A 144 14.31 -18.74 -22.66
C SER A 144 14.64 -17.66 -23.70
N GLY A 145 14.89 -16.41 -23.31
CA GLY A 145 15.15 -15.28 -24.20
C GLY A 145 15.88 -14.14 -23.50
N SER A 146 15.76 -12.90 -23.96
CA SER A 146 16.46 -11.75 -23.38
C SER A 146 15.55 -10.66 -22.80
N HIS A 147 14.28 -10.96 -22.53
CA HIS A 147 13.38 -10.06 -21.81
C HIS A 147 13.80 -9.93 -20.34
N VAL A 148 14.41 -8.82 -19.94
CA VAL A 148 15.04 -8.69 -18.60
C VAL A 148 14.08 -8.49 -17.42
N GLY A 149 12.81 -8.18 -17.68
CA GLY A 149 11.79 -7.99 -16.65
C GLY A 149 10.98 -9.26 -16.34
N VAL A 150 10.14 -9.16 -15.33
CA VAL A 150 9.01 -10.08 -15.08
C VAL A 150 7.73 -9.32 -15.36
N ASP A 151 6.84 -9.92 -16.15
CA ASP A 151 5.54 -9.30 -16.45
C ASP A 151 4.45 -9.89 -15.57
N ILE A 152 3.77 -9.00 -14.86
CA ILE A 152 2.69 -9.34 -13.94
C ILE A 152 1.37 -8.92 -14.58
N ARG A 153 0.59 -9.90 -15.06
CA ARG A 153 -0.72 -9.71 -15.67
C ARG A 153 -1.72 -9.17 -14.66
N VAL A 154 -2.11 -7.91 -14.83
CA VAL A 154 -3.12 -7.24 -14.02
C VAL A 154 -3.98 -6.29 -14.86
N PRO A 155 -5.26 -6.12 -14.53
CA PRO A 155 -6.11 -5.11 -15.15
C PRO A 155 -5.48 -3.73 -15.11
N THR A 156 -5.83 -2.86 -16.06
CA THR A 156 -5.47 -1.44 -15.97
C THR A 156 -6.04 -0.82 -14.69
N GLY A 157 -5.26 0.03 -14.03
CA GLY A 157 -5.65 0.69 -12.79
C GLY A 157 -5.27 -0.07 -11.51
N THR A 158 -4.53 -1.19 -11.58
CA THR A 158 -4.03 -1.86 -10.37
C THR A 158 -2.97 -1.01 -9.69
N PRO A 159 -3.07 -0.74 -8.37
CA PRO A 159 -2.05 -0.01 -7.63
C PRO A 159 -0.66 -0.66 -7.72
N VAL A 160 0.32 0.11 -8.17
CA VAL A 160 1.73 -0.28 -8.25
C VAL A 160 2.50 0.44 -7.15
N ARG A 161 3.36 -0.31 -6.44
CA ARG A 161 4.06 0.15 -5.23
C ARG A 161 5.57 0.03 -5.38
N SER A 162 6.28 0.94 -4.72
CA SER A 162 7.72 0.80 -4.54
C SER A 162 8.04 -0.45 -3.71
N VAL A 163 8.96 -1.29 -4.20
CA VAL A 163 9.33 -2.52 -3.49
C VAL A 163 10.24 -2.27 -2.30
N MET A 164 10.92 -1.12 -2.25
CA MET A 164 11.91 -0.72 -1.24
C MET A 164 11.91 0.80 -1.03
N ASN A 165 12.55 1.29 0.02
CA ASN A 165 12.83 2.72 0.16
C ASN A 165 13.74 3.19 -0.97
N GLY A 166 13.53 4.37 -1.55
CA GLY A 166 14.34 4.85 -2.66
C GLY A 166 14.04 6.27 -3.08
N ILE A 167 14.68 6.70 -4.17
CA ILE A 167 14.47 8.00 -4.81
C ILE A 167 13.95 7.77 -6.21
N VAL A 168 12.92 8.52 -6.61
CA VAL A 168 12.46 8.56 -7.99
C VAL A 168 13.53 9.22 -8.85
N GLU A 169 14.18 8.45 -9.71
CA GLU A 169 15.25 8.96 -10.56
C GLU A 169 14.76 9.35 -11.94
N ARG A 170 13.73 8.67 -12.44
CA ARG A 170 13.12 8.98 -13.73
C ARG A 170 11.63 8.67 -13.72
N VAL A 171 10.85 9.55 -14.35
CA VAL A 171 9.44 9.32 -14.67
C VAL A 171 9.22 9.63 -16.15
N ASP A 172 8.81 8.63 -16.93
CA ASP A 172 8.33 8.87 -18.29
C ASP A 172 6.81 8.90 -18.27
N THR A 173 6.20 10.01 -18.69
CA THR A 173 4.75 10.17 -18.79
C THR A 173 4.25 10.25 -20.23
N ALA A 174 5.15 10.29 -21.21
CA ALA A 174 4.78 10.44 -22.61
C ALA A 174 4.16 9.15 -23.17
N GLY A 175 4.48 7.99 -22.60
CA GLY A 175 3.85 6.71 -22.95
C GLY A 175 4.26 6.11 -24.29
N ASN A 176 5.17 6.78 -25.02
CA ASN A 176 5.52 6.45 -26.42
C ASN A 176 6.78 5.57 -26.55
N GLY A 177 7.53 5.36 -25.47
CA GLY A 177 8.70 4.47 -25.46
C GLY A 177 8.33 3.00 -25.34
N GLY A 178 9.32 2.10 -25.45
CA GLY A 178 9.11 0.65 -25.31
C GLY A 178 8.43 0.28 -23.99
N LEU A 179 8.88 0.86 -22.87
CA LEU A 179 8.28 0.68 -21.53
C LEU A 179 7.01 1.51 -21.29
N GLY A 180 6.57 2.34 -22.24
CA GLY A 180 5.42 3.23 -22.03
C GLY A 180 5.63 4.25 -20.91
N VAL A 181 4.57 4.54 -20.17
CA VAL A 181 4.66 5.32 -18.93
C VAL A 181 5.40 4.48 -17.91
N MET A 182 6.45 5.04 -17.32
CA MET A 182 7.31 4.30 -16.40
C MET A 182 7.76 5.13 -15.21
N VAL A 183 8.00 4.44 -14.09
CA VAL A 183 8.71 4.98 -12.92
C VAL A 183 9.97 4.16 -12.69
N MET A 184 11.10 4.83 -12.49
CA MET A 184 12.38 4.20 -12.14
C MET A 184 12.84 4.75 -10.80
N LEU A 185 13.12 3.84 -9.87
CA LEU A 185 13.55 4.16 -8.53
C LEU A 185 14.98 3.69 -8.30
N ARG A 186 15.80 4.55 -7.70
CA ARG A 186 17.13 4.21 -7.21
C ARG A 186 17.05 3.82 -5.74
N HIS A 187 17.62 2.67 -5.40
CA HIS A 187 17.62 2.10 -4.06
C HIS A 187 19.05 1.95 -3.55
N PRO A 188 19.61 2.95 -2.84
CA PRO A 188 20.92 2.81 -2.21
C PRO A 188 20.86 1.90 -0.97
N ASN A 189 22.02 1.41 -0.54
CA ASN A 189 22.24 0.66 0.71
C ASN A 189 21.40 -0.64 0.84
N VAL A 190 21.03 -1.27 -0.27
CA VAL A 190 20.25 -2.52 -0.28
C VAL A 190 21.19 -3.74 -0.34
N PRO A 191 20.77 -4.93 0.13
CA PRO A 191 21.59 -6.14 0.03
C PRO A 191 22.02 -6.44 -1.39
N ASP A 192 23.30 -6.73 -1.58
CA ASP A 192 23.85 -7.10 -2.88
C ASP A 192 23.32 -8.49 -3.30
N PRO A 193 22.68 -8.63 -4.49
CA PRO A 193 22.19 -9.91 -4.99
C PRO A 193 23.28 -11.00 -5.12
N LEU A 194 24.53 -10.62 -5.38
CA LEU A 194 25.65 -11.55 -5.53
C LEU A 194 26.37 -11.85 -4.22
N ASN A 195 26.32 -10.91 -3.27
CA ASN A 195 26.92 -11.08 -1.95
C ASN A 195 26.06 -10.42 -0.87
N PRO A 196 25.08 -11.15 -0.28
CA PRO A 196 24.14 -10.58 0.68
C PRO A 196 24.76 -9.99 1.96
N LYS A 197 26.07 -10.17 2.19
CA LYS A 197 26.82 -9.56 3.30
C LYS A 197 27.25 -8.13 3.02
N THR A 198 27.21 -7.70 1.76
CA THR A 198 27.54 -6.34 1.33
C THR A 198 26.28 -5.61 0.86
N THR A 199 26.38 -4.29 0.79
CA THR A 199 25.31 -3.44 0.26
C THR A 199 25.71 -2.87 -1.10
N THR A 200 24.71 -2.63 -1.95
CA THR A 200 24.87 -2.02 -3.27
C THR A 200 23.75 -1.01 -3.54
N THR A 201 23.74 -0.46 -4.75
CA THR A 201 22.61 0.28 -5.31
C THR A 201 21.92 -0.58 -6.35
N LEU A 202 20.60 -0.71 -6.26
CA LEU A 202 19.78 -1.31 -7.30
C LEU A 202 18.81 -0.28 -7.85
N TYR A 203 18.39 -0.47 -9.09
CA TYR A 203 17.36 0.34 -9.71
C TYR A 203 16.17 -0.56 -9.97
N SER A 204 14.97 -0.13 -9.60
CA SER A 204 13.73 -0.83 -9.96
C SER A 204 12.96 -0.04 -10.99
N ILE A 205 12.39 -0.74 -11.95
CA ILE A 205 11.67 -0.15 -13.09
C ILE A 205 10.27 -0.74 -13.12
N TYR A 206 9.28 0.14 -13.25
CA TYR A 206 7.86 -0.16 -13.31
C TYR A 206 7.33 0.38 -14.63
N GLY A 207 7.15 -0.50 -15.62
CA GLY A 207 6.73 -0.15 -16.98
C GLY A 207 5.26 -0.43 -17.27
N HIS A 208 4.83 0.03 -18.44
CA HIS A 208 3.49 -0.08 -19.02
C HIS A 208 2.39 0.53 -18.14
N LEU A 209 2.74 1.51 -17.30
CA LEU A 209 1.78 2.13 -16.40
C LEU A 209 0.68 2.87 -17.19
N ASN A 210 -0.50 3.00 -16.60
CA ASN A 210 -1.51 3.93 -17.10
C ASN A 210 -1.20 5.36 -16.63
N SER A 211 -0.69 5.48 -15.41
CA SER A 211 -0.25 6.76 -14.84
C SER A 211 0.78 6.55 -13.73
N ALA A 212 1.71 7.50 -13.63
CA ALA A 212 2.60 7.67 -12.48
C ALA A 212 2.00 8.75 -11.56
N ILE A 213 2.14 8.59 -10.24
CA ILE A 213 1.65 9.55 -9.24
C ILE A 213 2.77 10.14 -8.38
N VAL A 214 4.02 9.95 -8.79
CA VAL A 214 5.23 10.47 -8.14
C VAL A 214 6.00 11.36 -9.12
N SER A 215 6.88 12.20 -8.58
CA SER A 215 7.74 13.12 -9.37
C SER A 215 9.21 12.77 -9.19
N GLU A 216 10.03 13.03 -10.20
CA GLU A 216 11.48 12.88 -10.13
C GLU A 216 12.07 13.66 -8.93
N GLY A 217 13.05 13.06 -8.26
CA GLY A 217 13.66 13.55 -7.03
C GLY A 217 12.89 13.22 -5.74
N SER A 218 11.65 12.71 -5.82
CA SER A 218 10.88 12.34 -4.63
C SER A 218 11.49 11.14 -3.91
N VAL A 219 11.57 11.19 -2.58
CA VAL A 219 11.89 10.03 -1.76
C VAL A 219 10.61 9.23 -1.54
N VAL A 220 10.65 7.93 -1.83
CA VAL A 220 9.52 7.02 -1.66
C VAL A 220 9.85 5.95 -0.63
N SER A 221 8.83 5.59 0.14
CA SER A 221 8.92 4.51 1.13
C SER A 221 8.58 3.15 0.51
N LYS A 222 9.10 2.10 1.12
CA LYS A 222 8.71 0.71 0.83
C LYS A 222 7.19 0.56 0.97
N GLY A 223 6.54 0.10 -0.10
CA GLY A 223 5.09 -0.09 -0.15
C GLY A 223 4.30 1.18 -0.47
N GLU A 224 4.95 2.33 -0.62
CA GLU A 224 4.31 3.54 -1.12
C GLU A 224 3.82 3.30 -2.56
N GLN A 225 2.59 3.73 -2.82
CA GLN A 225 2.01 3.64 -4.15
C GLN A 225 2.64 4.69 -5.06
N ILE A 226 3.13 4.26 -6.23
CA ILE A 226 3.88 5.10 -7.18
C ILE A 226 3.16 5.29 -8.51
N GLY A 227 2.13 4.49 -8.78
CA GLY A 227 1.34 4.59 -10.00
C GLY A 227 0.27 3.52 -10.10
N TYR A 228 -0.26 3.39 -11.31
CA TYR A 228 -1.30 2.41 -11.66
C TYR A 228 -0.88 1.64 -12.91
N SER A 229 -1.03 0.31 -12.91
CA SER A 229 -0.75 -0.55 -14.07
C SER A 229 -1.58 -0.15 -15.29
N GLY A 230 -1.11 -0.49 -16.47
CA GLY A 230 -1.77 -0.14 -17.72
C GLY A 230 -1.33 -1.01 -18.89
N LYS A 231 -1.34 -0.39 -20.08
CA LYS A 231 -0.95 -0.98 -21.36
C LYS A 231 -0.34 0.08 -22.29
N THR A 232 0.46 0.99 -21.73
CA THR A 232 1.15 2.01 -22.54
C THR A 232 2.44 1.44 -23.13
N GLY A 233 2.96 2.05 -24.20
CA GLY A 233 4.17 1.56 -24.89
C GLY A 233 3.98 0.23 -25.62
N PHE A 234 5.04 -0.57 -25.70
CA PHE A 234 5.04 -1.85 -26.40
C PHE A 234 4.48 -2.96 -25.51
N ALA A 235 3.15 -3.05 -25.41
CA ALA A 235 2.44 -4.03 -24.59
C ALA A 235 1.29 -4.73 -25.36
N THR A 236 1.22 -6.05 -25.28
CA THR A 236 0.17 -6.85 -25.94
C THR A 236 -1.16 -6.83 -25.18
N GLY A 237 -1.11 -6.73 -23.85
CA GLY A 237 -2.27 -6.60 -22.96
C GLY A 237 -1.91 -5.90 -21.65
N PRO A 238 -2.89 -5.58 -20.79
CA PRO A 238 -2.62 -4.93 -19.51
C PRO A 238 -1.77 -5.78 -18.57
N HIS A 239 -0.66 -5.22 -18.12
CA HIS A 239 0.27 -5.84 -17.17
C HIS A 239 1.20 -4.78 -16.56
N LEU A 240 1.98 -5.20 -15.56
CA LEU A 240 3.13 -4.46 -15.06
C LEU A 240 4.41 -5.15 -15.54
N HIS A 241 5.27 -4.44 -16.28
CA HIS A 241 6.67 -4.85 -16.47
C HIS A 241 7.45 -4.44 -15.23
N PHE A 242 7.98 -5.41 -14.49
CA PHE A 242 8.78 -5.17 -13.29
C PHE A 242 10.20 -5.68 -13.51
N GLN A 243 11.17 -4.77 -13.45
CA GLN A 243 12.58 -5.05 -13.70
C GLN A 243 13.44 -4.50 -12.56
N MET A 244 14.58 -5.14 -12.33
CA MET A 244 15.61 -4.66 -11.41
C MET A 244 16.98 -4.71 -12.06
N ASP A 245 17.65 -3.56 -12.09
CA ASP A 245 19.00 -3.42 -12.63
C ASP A 245 20.03 -3.29 -11.52
N ARG A 246 21.22 -3.77 -11.82
CA ARG A 246 22.40 -3.60 -10.99
C ARG A 246 23.13 -2.32 -11.36
N LYS A 247 23.73 -1.67 -10.37
CA LYS A 247 24.56 -0.46 -10.55
C LYS A 247 25.63 -0.55 -11.64
N GLU A 248 26.14 -1.75 -11.90
CA GLU A 248 27.21 -1.95 -12.89
C GLU A 248 26.73 -1.88 -14.35
N ALA A 249 25.41 -1.84 -14.59
CA ALA A 249 24.88 -1.65 -15.94
C ALA A 249 25.34 -0.30 -16.51
N ALA A 250 25.67 -0.26 -17.80
CA ALA A 250 26.14 0.96 -18.45
C ALA A 250 25.03 2.01 -18.62
N TRP A 251 23.76 1.61 -18.58
CA TRP A 251 22.59 2.48 -18.66
C TRP A 251 21.39 1.88 -17.90
N HIS A 252 20.45 2.74 -17.55
CA HIS A 252 19.20 2.41 -16.85
C HIS A 252 18.00 3.14 -17.50
N PRO A 253 16.83 2.48 -17.70
CA PRO A 253 16.61 1.03 -17.61
C PRO A 253 17.53 0.25 -18.55
N PHE A 254 18.10 -0.84 -18.06
CA PHE A 254 18.99 -1.68 -18.85
C PHE A 254 18.19 -2.47 -19.89
N TRP A 255 18.78 -2.64 -21.06
CA TRP A 255 18.25 -3.51 -22.11
C TRP A 255 19.43 -4.20 -22.80
N PRO A 256 19.38 -5.51 -23.06
CA PRO A 256 20.58 -6.30 -23.37
C PRO A 256 21.20 -5.99 -24.73
N PHE A 257 20.49 -5.37 -25.66
CA PHE A 257 21.00 -5.07 -26.99
C PHE A 257 20.56 -3.70 -27.49
N THR A 258 21.41 -3.05 -28.25
CA THR A 258 21.09 -1.81 -28.96
C THR A 258 20.34 -2.10 -30.26
N GLY A 259 19.69 -1.07 -30.81
CA GLY A 259 19.09 -1.18 -32.13
C GLY A 259 20.11 -1.47 -33.24
N GLN A 260 21.40 -1.12 -33.04
CA GLN A 260 22.46 -1.44 -33.98
C GLN A 260 22.80 -2.93 -33.94
N GLU A 261 23.04 -3.50 -32.76
CA GLU A 261 23.32 -4.94 -32.60
C GLU A 261 22.15 -5.80 -33.11
N GLN A 262 20.91 -5.37 -32.89
CA GLN A 262 19.72 -6.02 -33.43
C GLN A 262 19.74 -6.07 -34.97
N ARG A 263 20.10 -4.94 -35.63
CA ARG A 263 20.18 -4.85 -37.09
C ARG A 263 21.35 -5.66 -37.64
N ASP A 264 22.50 -5.64 -36.97
CA ASP A 264 23.69 -6.40 -37.35
C ASP A 264 23.44 -7.91 -37.24
N ALA A 265 22.61 -8.34 -36.29
CA ALA A 265 22.13 -9.72 -36.18
C ALA A 265 21.08 -10.10 -37.24
N GLY A 266 20.56 -9.12 -38.00
CA GLY A 266 19.50 -9.34 -39.01
C GLY A 266 18.16 -9.75 -38.40
N LEU A 267 17.85 -9.33 -37.18
CA LEU A 267 16.65 -9.74 -36.44
C LEU A 267 15.63 -8.61 -36.31
N SER A 268 14.34 -8.96 -36.28
CA SER A 268 13.32 -8.07 -35.73
C SER A 268 13.50 -7.97 -34.21
N PHE A 269 12.90 -6.96 -33.58
CA PHE A 269 12.99 -6.78 -32.13
C PHE A 269 12.50 -8.03 -31.38
N VAL A 270 11.31 -8.54 -31.75
CA VAL A 270 10.74 -9.75 -31.14
C VAL A 270 11.65 -10.96 -31.36
N ALA A 271 12.16 -11.16 -32.58
CA ALA A 271 13.07 -12.27 -32.86
C ALA A 271 14.41 -12.17 -32.10
N ALA A 272 14.90 -10.96 -31.85
CA ALA A 272 16.09 -10.73 -31.03
C ALA A 272 15.86 -11.12 -29.58
N VAL A 273 14.69 -10.77 -29.01
CA VAL A 273 14.31 -11.18 -27.66
C VAL A 273 14.14 -12.70 -27.58
N ASP A 274 13.40 -13.29 -28.52
CA ASP A 274 13.11 -14.73 -28.53
C ASP A 274 14.37 -15.58 -28.70
N ARG A 275 15.34 -15.12 -29.49
CA ARG A 275 16.64 -15.79 -29.64
C ARG A 275 17.60 -15.53 -28.48
N GLY A 276 17.25 -14.65 -27.55
CA GLY A 276 18.10 -14.29 -26.42
C GLY A 276 19.34 -13.50 -26.82
N LEU A 277 19.23 -12.58 -27.79
CA LEU A 277 20.33 -11.70 -28.18
C LEU A 277 20.87 -10.99 -26.93
N ASN A 278 22.18 -11.11 -26.70
CA ASN A 278 22.90 -10.58 -25.53
C ASN A 278 22.30 -10.99 -24.16
N GLN A 279 21.67 -12.16 -24.07
CA GLN A 279 21.12 -12.67 -22.80
C GLN A 279 22.18 -12.72 -21.67
N ALA A 280 23.45 -12.99 -22.00
CA ALA A 280 24.53 -13.01 -21.02
C ALA A 280 24.72 -11.65 -20.30
N ASP A 281 24.56 -10.55 -21.03
CA ASP A 281 24.60 -9.21 -20.43
C ASP A 281 23.35 -8.94 -19.59
N GLY A 282 22.18 -9.42 -20.03
CA GLY A 282 20.99 -9.49 -19.18
C GLY A 282 21.27 -10.15 -17.83
N LYS A 283 21.80 -11.38 -17.83
CA LYS A 283 22.18 -12.11 -16.60
C LYS A 283 23.17 -11.35 -15.73
N LYS A 284 24.09 -10.61 -16.36
CA LYS A 284 25.14 -9.88 -15.67
C LYS A 284 24.62 -8.60 -15.03
N PHE A 285 23.77 -7.86 -15.71
CA PHE A 285 23.41 -6.48 -15.36
C PHE A 285 22.01 -6.34 -14.75
N THR A 286 21.17 -7.37 -14.81
CA THR A 286 19.87 -7.39 -14.14
C THR A 286 19.84 -8.41 -13.01
N VAL A 287 18.82 -8.26 -12.17
CA VAL A 287 18.51 -9.15 -11.05
C VAL A 287 17.19 -9.81 -11.35
N GLN A 288 17.06 -11.10 -11.02
CA GLN A 288 15.75 -11.75 -10.98
C GLN A 288 14.88 -11.02 -9.92
N PRO A 289 13.92 -10.19 -10.35
CA PRO A 289 13.37 -9.15 -9.50
C PRO A 289 12.45 -9.73 -8.42
N MET A 290 11.66 -10.75 -8.77
CA MET A 290 10.73 -11.38 -7.85
C MET A 290 11.43 -12.30 -6.85
N LEU A 291 12.48 -13.04 -7.26
CA LEU A 291 13.28 -13.83 -6.33
C LEU A 291 14.05 -12.95 -5.36
N TYR A 292 14.62 -11.83 -5.83
CA TYR A 292 15.25 -10.85 -4.96
C TYR A 292 14.26 -10.28 -3.95
N VAL A 293 13.09 -9.82 -4.41
CA VAL A 293 12.03 -9.32 -3.53
C VAL A 293 11.64 -10.37 -2.49
N GLN A 294 11.40 -11.61 -2.89
CA GLN A 294 10.96 -12.67 -1.96
C GLN A 294 12.02 -13.11 -0.95
N ALA A 295 13.31 -13.13 -1.34
CA ALA A 295 14.41 -13.45 -0.44
C ALA A 295 14.60 -12.41 0.67
N ASN A 296 14.02 -11.23 0.47
CA ASN A 296 14.25 -10.03 1.26
C ASN A 296 13.00 -9.52 1.99
N TYR A 297 11.91 -10.29 1.97
CA TYR A 297 10.75 -9.95 2.79
C TYR A 297 11.16 -9.81 4.25
N PRO A 298 10.58 -8.85 4.98
CA PRO A 298 10.86 -8.71 6.40
C PRO A 298 10.57 -10.05 7.07
N VAL A 299 11.60 -10.63 7.69
CA VAL A 299 11.42 -11.84 8.48
C VAL A 299 10.46 -11.48 9.60
N ASN A 300 9.27 -12.08 9.61
CA ASN A 300 8.40 -12.07 10.77
C ASN A 300 9.17 -12.71 11.92
N ARG A 301 9.87 -11.89 12.71
CA ARG A 301 10.36 -12.33 14.01
C ARG A 301 9.14 -12.33 14.92
N GLN A 302 8.26 -13.33 14.74
CA GLN A 302 7.33 -13.69 15.80
C GLN A 302 8.19 -14.07 16.99
N THR A 303 8.33 -13.18 17.95
CA THR A 303 8.70 -13.55 19.31
C THR A 303 7.63 -14.52 19.77
N ILE A 304 7.94 -15.81 19.71
CA ILE A 304 7.21 -16.84 20.45
C ILE A 304 7.47 -16.54 21.92
N ALA A 305 6.67 -15.65 22.50
CA ALA A 305 6.33 -15.74 23.89
C ALA A 305 5.35 -16.92 23.99
N SER A 306 5.90 -18.12 24.15
CA SER A 306 5.12 -19.29 24.53
C SER A 306 4.58 -19.02 25.93
N ALA A 307 3.30 -18.68 26.01
CA ALA A 307 2.51 -18.84 27.21
C ALA A 307 1.80 -20.19 27.09
N ASP A 308 2.44 -21.23 27.60
CA ASP A 308 1.73 -22.43 28.05
C ASP A 308 2.33 -22.87 29.39
N PRO A 309 1.55 -22.86 30.49
CA PRO A 309 2.06 -23.08 31.83
C PRO A 309 1.94 -24.56 32.24
N THR A 310 2.67 -25.48 31.62
CA THR A 310 2.91 -26.81 32.22
C THR A 310 4.10 -27.53 31.58
N ASN A 311 5.28 -27.47 32.21
CA ASN A 311 6.02 -28.70 32.53
C ASN A 311 7.21 -28.47 33.46
N ASN A 312 7.23 -29.27 34.52
CA ASN A 312 8.29 -29.36 35.51
C ASN A 312 9.47 -30.19 34.99
N GLY A 313 10.69 -29.74 35.32
CA GLY A 313 11.85 -30.59 35.56
C GLY A 313 12.72 -30.93 34.34
N THR A 314 13.88 -30.28 34.21
CA THR A 314 15.15 -30.71 34.83
C THR A 314 16.31 -29.97 34.14
N SER A 315 17.12 -29.31 34.96
CA SER A 315 18.30 -28.51 34.63
C SER A 315 19.47 -29.32 34.07
N VAL A 316 20.25 -28.77 33.12
CA VAL A 316 21.72 -28.57 33.24
C VAL A 316 22.20 -27.37 32.39
N SER A 317 23.02 -26.55 33.05
CA SER A 317 23.80 -25.37 32.67
C SER A 317 24.74 -25.48 31.45
N SER A 318 24.90 -24.40 30.67
CA SER A 318 26.23 -23.88 30.30
C SER A 318 26.25 -22.38 29.92
N HIS A 319 26.76 -21.58 30.84
CA HIS A 319 27.65 -20.40 30.70
C HIS A 319 27.42 -19.38 29.56
N ALA A 320 26.80 -18.26 29.96
CA ALA A 320 26.84 -16.99 29.27
C ALA A 320 28.18 -16.26 29.45
N ALA A 321 28.75 -15.74 28.36
CA ALA A 321 29.75 -14.66 28.38
C ALA A 321 29.05 -13.36 27.94
N ALA A 322 28.84 -12.44 28.88
CA ALA A 322 28.26 -11.12 28.62
C ALA A 322 29.35 -10.11 28.19
N PRO A 323 29.11 -9.25 27.19
CA PRO A 323 30.00 -8.13 26.89
C PRO A 323 29.79 -6.97 27.89
N ARG A 324 30.90 -6.41 28.39
CA ARG A 324 30.94 -5.25 29.30
C ARG A 324 30.38 -3.98 28.64
N PRO A 325 29.53 -3.18 29.33
CA PRO A 325 29.07 -1.90 28.81
C PRO A 325 30.14 -0.79 28.93
N THR A 326 30.18 0.08 27.92
CA THR A 326 31.11 1.22 27.78
C THR A 326 30.72 2.42 28.65
N ARG A 327 31.69 3.31 28.91
CA ARG A 327 31.66 4.41 29.89
C ARG A 327 30.52 5.44 29.72
N ALA A 328 29.82 5.47 28.58
CA ALA A 328 28.70 6.38 28.31
C ALA A 328 27.36 5.94 28.94
N SER A 329 27.17 4.65 29.22
CA SER A 329 25.93 4.13 29.86
C SER A 329 25.91 4.28 31.39
N ARG A 330 27.01 4.77 31.99
CA ARG A 330 27.15 5.01 33.44
C ARG A 330 26.69 6.40 33.90
N VAL A 331 26.44 7.34 32.98
CA VAL A 331 26.09 8.73 33.31
C VAL A 331 24.58 9.01 33.22
N LEU A 332 23.84 8.29 32.37
CA LEU A 332 22.39 8.47 32.23
C LEU A 332 21.56 7.71 33.28
N SER A 333 22.05 6.57 33.80
CA SER A 333 21.35 5.78 34.83
C SER A 333 21.39 6.40 36.23
N ARG A 334 22.19 7.46 36.46
CA ARG A 334 22.25 8.18 37.75
C ARG A 334 21.30 9.38 37.84
N ARG A 335 20.64 9.77 36.75
CA ARG A 335 19.73 10.93 36.73
C ARG A 335 18.25 10.54 36.89
N GLU A 336 17.87 9.31 36.54
CA GLU A 336 16.48 8.84 36.62
C GLU A 336 16.11 8.16 37.95
N GLN A 337 17.09 7.70 38.73
CA GLN A 337 16.86 7.08 40.05
C GLN A 337 16.72 8.08 41.22
N ARG A 338 16.67 9.40 40.99
CA ARG A 338 16.54 10.42 42.04
C ARG A 338 15.17 11.10 42.15
N ILE A 339 14.18 10.75 41.32
CA ILE A 339 12.85 11.39 41.35
C ILE A 339 11.71 10.47 41.84
N ALA A 340 11.96 9.17 42.01
CA ALA A 340 10.94 8.20 42.45
C ALA A 340 11.24 7.59 43.83
N THR A 341 11.40 8.41 44.88
CA THR A 341 11.33 7.92 46.27
C THR A 341 11.04 9.04 47.26
N ALA A 342 9.77 9.44 47.40
CA ALA A 342 9.29 10.16 48.57
C ALA A 342 7.77 10.04 48.68
N ARG A 343 7.30 8.96 49.32
CA ARG A 343 6.21 8.94 50.33
C ARG A 343 5.67 7.52 50.52
N THR A 344 6.10 6.89 51.61
CA THR A 344 5.33 5.86 52.29
C THR A 344 5.44 6.13 53.78
N ARG A 345 4.30 6.32 54.45
CA ARG A 345 4.15 5.96 55.86
C ARG A 345 2.78 5.33 56.04
N SER A 346 2.85 4.03 56.26
CA SER A 346 1.79 3.08 56.58
C SER A 346 1.41 3.15 58.07
N VAL A 347 0.12 2.92 58.37
CA VAL A 347 -0.32 2.28 59.62
C VAL A 347 -1.47 1.33 59.28
N THR A 348 -1.31 0.07 59.71
CA THR A 348 -2.26 -1.04 59.55
C THR A 348 -2.97 -1.28 60.87
N VAL A 349 -4.30 -1.45 60.87
CA VAL A 349 -5.02 -2.28 61.86
C VAL A 349 -6.19 -2.97 61.14
N ALA A 350 -6.29 -4.28 61.30
CA ALA A 350 -7.32 -5.15 60.73
C ALA A 350 -8.32 -5.57 61.80
N VAL A 351 -9.63 -5.55 61.51
CA VAL A 351 -10.66 -6.41 62.12
C VAL A 351 -11.87 -6.58 61.16
N LYS A 352 -12.36 -7.81 61.03
CA LYS A 352 -13.70 -8.24 60.55
C LYS A 352 -14.20 -9.28 61.58
N PRO A 353 -15.45 -9.79 61.59
CA PRO A 353 -16.74 -9.32 61.04
C PRO A 353 -17.88 -9.33 62.11
N ALA A 354 -19.12 -8.97 61.74
CA ALA A 354 -20.38 -9.72 62.02
C ALA A 354 -21.65 -8.83 62.18
N SER A 355 -22.66 -9.16 61.35
CA SER A 355 -24.07 -9.41 61.68
C SER A 355 -25.00 -8.33 62.27
N SER A 356 -26.07 -8.08 61.48
CA SER A 356 -27.50 -7.99 61.84
C SER A 356 -27.98 -6.94 62.86
N VAL A 357 -28.98 -6.14 62.49
CA VAL A 357 -30.41 -6.34 62.84
C VAL A 357 -31.26 -5.16 62.33
N SER A 358 -32.39 -5.55 61.73
CA SER A 358 -33.67 -4.86 61.50
C SER A 358 -33.99 -3.58 62.28
N SER A 359 -34.57 -2.58 61.60
CA SER A 359 -35.78 -1.93 62.12
C SER A 359 -36.70 -1.41 61.01
N THR A 360 -37.90 -1.94 61.07
CA THR A 360 -39.19 -1.53 60.49
C THR A 360 -39.50 -0.06 60.81
N ALA A 361 -40.13 0.67 59.87
CA ALA A 361 -41.41 1.36 60.10
C ALA A 361 -41.81 2.32 58.95
N THR A 362 -42.97 2.00 58.38
CA THR A 362 -44.07 2.92 58.05
C THR A 362 -44.03 3.70 56.73
N ALA A 363 -44.91 3.24 55.85
CA ALA A 363 -45.40 3.87 54.64
C ALA A 363 -46.22 5.15 54.91
N VAL A 364 -46.14 6.14 53.99
CA VAL A 364 -47.33 6.83 53.47
C VAL A 364 -47.13 7.16 51.99
N LEU A 365 -48.18 6.82 51.23
CA LEU A 365 -48.46 7.02 49.81
C LEU A 365 -48.14 8.40 49.22
N SER A 366 -47.60 8.43 47.99
CA SER A 366 -48.30 8.96 46.79
C SER A 366 -47.49 8.68 45.50
N ARG A 367 -48.05 7.83 44.64
CA ARG A 367 -47.73 7.56 43.21
C ARG A 367 -48.02 8.82 42.37
N THR A 368 -47.50 9.13 41.18
CA THR A 368 -46.76 8.48 40.06
C THR A 368 -46.66 9.59 38.98
N THR A 369 -45.75 9.71 38.02
CA THR A 369 -44.45 9.12 37.67
C THR A 369 -43.94 9.92 36.46
N VAL A 370 -42.68 10.35 36.48
CA VAL A 370 -41.87 10.69 35.29
C VAL A 370 -40.47 10.22 35.60
N VAL A 371 -39.95 9.18 34.95
CA VAL A 371 -38.50 8.88 34.95
C VAL A 371 -38.07 8.13 33.69
N THR A 372 -37.06 8.70 33.04
CA THR A 372 -36.15 8.15 32.04
C THR A 372 -35.00 7.36 32.68
N ALA A 373 -34.44 6.40 31.93
CA ALA A 373 -33.09 5.81 32.02
C ALA A 373 -32.89 4.41 32.67
N SER A 374 -32.30 3.51 31.86
CA SER A 374 -31.41 2.38 32.19
C SER A 374 -30.11 2.82 32.93
N PRO A 375 -29.23 1.95 33.49
CA PRO A 375 -29.00 0.52 33.17
C PRO A 375 -28.70 -0.46 34.35
N GLU A 376 -28.60 -1.75 33.99
CA GLU A 376 -27.74 -2.82 34.55
C GLU A 376 -28.21 -3.69 35.75
N GLN A 377 -28.51 -4.98 35.50
CA GLN A 377 -27.75 -6.17 35.95
C GLN A 377 -28.56 -7.49 35.96
N ILE A 378 -27.84 -8.58 35.66
CA ILE A 378 -28.25 -10.00 35.56
C ILE A 378 -28.45 -10.64 36.95
N PRO A 379 -29.36 -11.61 37.10
CA PRO A 379 -28.96 -12.93 37.62
C PRO A 379 -29.62 -14.14 36.91
N THR A 380 -28.82 -15.17 36.63
CA THR A 380 -29.22 -16.53 36.20
C THR A 380 -29.78 -17.34 37.38
N PRO A 381 -30.70 -18.31 37.18
CA PRO A 381 -30.25 -19.72 37.17
C PRO A 381 -31.10 -20.72 36.35
N GLY A 382 -30.43 -21.76 35.82
CA GLY A 382 -30.91 -23.15 35.92
C GLY A 382 -31.97 -23.66 34.93
N ALA A 383 -31.49 -24.47 33.98
CA ALA A 383 -32.12 -25.67 33.40
C ALA A 383 -33.66 -25.69 33.23
N GLY A 384 -34.10 -25.51 31.98
CA GLY A 384 -35.45 -25.85 31.55
C GLY A 384 -35.60 -25.59 30.06
N PHE A 385 -35.67 -26.66 29.27
CA PHE A 385 -35.81 -26.66 27.81
C PHE A 385 -36.91 -25.72 27.31
N LEU A 386 -36.52 -24.70 26.54
CA LEU A 386 -37.27 -24.17 25.39
C LEU A 386 -36.24 -23.83 24.31
N PRO A 387 -36.40 -24.28 23.05
CA PRO A 387 -35.42 -23.99 22.02
C PRO A 387 -35.39 -22.48 21.78
N ALA A 388 -34.17 -21.93 21.68
CA ALA A 388 -33.96 -20.63 21.07
C ALA A 388 -34.65 -20.65 19.70
N VAL A 389 -35.58 -19.73 19.46
CA VAL A 389 -36.11 -19.49 18.12
C VAL A 389 -34.91 -19.03 17.31
N ALA A 390 -34.44 -19.92 16.44
CA ALA A 390 -33.35 -19.66 15.51
C ALA A 390 -33.70 -18.40 14.71
N ALA A 391 -32.77 -17.45 14.64
CA ALA A 391 -32.80 -16.48 13.55
C ALA A 391 -32.80 -17.31 12.26
N SER A 392 -33.90 -17.29 11.52
CA SER A 392 -33.98 -17.95 10.23
C SER A 392 -32.96 -17.27 9.31
N GLU A 393 -31.85 -17.95 9.04
CA GLU A 393 -30.89 -17.52 8.01
C GLU A 393 -31.58 -17.65 6.66
N TYR A 394 -32.23 -16.57 6.23
CA TYR A 394 -32.76 -16.47 4.88
C TYR A 394 -31.62 -16.24 3.89
N THR A 395 -31.63 -16.95 2.78
CA THR A 395 -30.70 -16.74 1.66
C THR A 395 -31.42 -16.07 0.50
N ILE A 396 -30.78 -15.09 -0.15
CA ILE A 396 -31.31 -14.49 -1.38
C ILE A 396 -30.88 -15.38 -2.56
N GLU A 397 -31.79 -15.67 -3.47
CA GLU A 397 -31.50 -16.28 -4.77
C GLU A 397 -31.75 -15.27 -5.88
N ILE A 398 -30.75 -15.06 -6.76
CA ILE A 398 -30.87 -14.20 -7.93
C ILE A 398 -30.72 -15.06 -9.19
N THR A 399 -31.78 -15.12 -10.02
CA THR A 399 -31.81 -15.91 -11.24
C THR A 399 -32.15 -15.08 -12.47
N HIS A 400 -31.57 -15.46 -13.60
CA HIS A 400 -31.80 -14.89 -14.92
C HIS A 400 -31.42 -15.92 -15.99
N ASP A 401 -31.68 -15.62 -17.26
CA ASP A 401 -31.43 -16.49 -18.42
C ASP A 401 -29.94 -16.64 -18.80
N GLY A 402 -29.09 -15.69 -18.39
CA GLY A 402 -27.63 -15.79 -18.49
C GLY A 402 -27.03 -15.00 -19.65
N ALA A 403 -27.86 -14.43 -20.51
CA ALA A 403 -27.41 -13.59 -21.61
C ALA A 403 -28.29 -12.36 -21.75
N TYR A 404 -27.74 -11.27 -22.25
CA TYR A 404 -28.52 -10.09 -22.58
C TYR A 404 -28.18 -9.56 -23.96
N THR A 405 -29.18 -9.02 -24.65
CA THR A 405 -29.06 -8.62 -26.07
C THR A 405 -28.57 -7.19 -26.26
N GLY A 406 -28.57 -6.42 -25.17
CA GLY A 406 -28.29 -4.98 -25.14
C GLY A 406 -29.38 -4.14 -25.81
N ARG A 407 -30.53 -4.72 -26.15
CA ARG A 407 -31.65 -4.05 -26.84
C ARG A 407 -32.90 -3.88 -25.97
N GLY A 408 -32.79 -3.92 -24.64
CA GLY A 408 -33.95 -3.71 -23.80
C GLY A 408 -33.73 -4.05 -22.33
N TRP A 409 -34.84 -4.06 -21.61
CA TRP A 409 -34.92 -4.56 -20.24
C TRP A 409 -34.90 -6.09 -20.24
N GLU A 410 -34.14 -6.65 -19.31
CA GLU A 410 -33.98 -8.07 -19.07
C GLU A 410 -34.63 -8.42 -17.73
N GLU A 411 -35.19 -9.63 -17.63
CA GLU A 411 -35.88 -10.08 -16.42
C GLU A 411 -34.92 -10.75 -15.43
N VAL A 412 -34.94 -10.27 -14.19
CA VAL A 412 -34.19 -10.85 -13.08
C VAL A 412 -35.18 -11.29 -12.01
N LYS A 413 -35.11 -12.56 -11.60
CA LYS A 413 -35.98 -13.12 -10.57
C LYS A 413 -35.23 -13.21 -9.25
N ILE A 414 -35.80 -12.61 -8.21
CA ILE A 414 -35.30 -12.61 -6.84
C ILE A 414 -36.21 -13.48 -5.98
N ARG A 415 -35.64 -14.44 -5.24
CA ARG A 415 -36.37 -15.23 -4.24
C ARG A 415 -35.65 -15.17 -2.90
N ILE A 416 -36.42 -15.38 -1.83
CA ILE A 416 -35.90 -15.59 -0.49
C ILE A 416 -36.10 -17.07 -0.15
N LEU A 417 -35.01 -17.72 0.25
CA LEU A 417 -34.98 -19.13 0.61
C LEU A 417 -34.76 -19.28 2.11
N ASP A 418 -35.33 -20.30 2.73
CA ASP A 418 -35.01 -20.68 4.11
C ASP A 418 -33.73 -21.53 4.17
N HIS A 419 -33.39 -22.00 5.38
CA HIS A 419 -32.22 -22.85 5.62
C HIS A 419 -32.25 -24.20 4.88
N ASN A 420 -33.42 -24.67 4.43
CA ASN A 420 -33.57 -25.89 3.64
C ASN A 420 -33.51 -25.62 2.13
N GLY A 421 -33.43 -24.35 1.73
CA GLY A 421 -33.48 -23.92 0.33
C GLY A 421 -34.90 -23.77 -0.21
N ASP A 422 -35.92 -23.82 0.64
CA ASP A 422 -37.31 -23.69 0.23
C ASP A 422 -37.71 -22.21 0.10
N VAL A 423 -38.53 -21.90 -0.89
CA VAL A 423 -38.97 -20.53 -1.18
C VAL A 423 -39.91 -20.03 -0.09
N VAL A 424 -39.51 -18.95 0.57
CA VAL A 424 -40.26 -18.29 1.63
C VAL A 424 -41.22 -17.27 1.03
N ARG A 425 -42.50 -17.38 1.39
CA ARG A 425 -43.51 -16.36 1.10
C ARG A 425 -43.62 -15.41 2.28
N SER A 426 -43.67 -14.11 2.01
CA SER A 426 -43.78 -13.06 3.05
C SER A 426 -42.69 -13.14 4.14
N PRO A 427 -41.40 -13.07 3.77
CA PRO A 427 -40.29 -13.13 4.72
C PRO A 427 -40.28 -11.91 5.65
N GLU A 428 -39.97 -12.11 6.93
CA GLU A 428 -39.75 -11.01 7.88
C GLU A 428 -38.32 -10.46 7.74
N LEU A 429 -38.13 -9.57 6.77
CA LEU A 429 -36.83 -8.93 6.53
C LEU A 429 -36.55 -7.83 7.57
N SER A 430 -35.35 -7.83 8.14
CA SER A 430 -34.88 -6.79 9.07
C SER A 430 -34.59 -5.44 8.38
N SER A 431 -34.43 -5.46 7.06
CA SER A 431 -34.30 -4.28 6.19
C SER A 431 -34.63 -4.66 4.74
N ASP A 432 -34.97 -3.66 3.92
CA ASP A 432 -35.28 -3.85 2.50
C ASP A 432 -34.10 -4.43 1.72
N VAL A 433 -34.41 -5.19 0.66
CA VAL A 433 -33.43 -5.74 -0.27
C VAL A 433 -33.10 -4.71 -1.34
N TYR A 434 -31.83 -4.30 -1.41
CA TYR A 434 -31.36 -3.36 -2.43
C TYR A 434 -30.58 -4.09 -3.51
N LEU A 435 -30.94 -3.83 -4.77
CA LEU A 435 -30.28 -4.37 -5.95
C LEU A 435 -29.31 -3.35 -6.54
N ARG A 436 -28.11 -3.82 -6.85
CA ARG A 436 -27.10 -3.08 -7.61
C ARG A 436 -26.29 -4.05 -8.47
N THR A 437 -25.43 -3.52 -9.33
CA THR A 437 -24.41 -4.35 -9.97
C THR A 437 -23.23 -4.57 -9.03
N ALA A 438 -22.84 -5.83 -8.83
CA ALA A 438 -21.51 -6.20 -8.35
C ALA A 438 -20.46 -6.06 -9.47
N PHE A 439 -20.89 -6.24 -10.72
CA PHE A 439 -20.04 -6.15 -11.91
C PHE A 439 -20.86 -5.67 -13.10
N GLY A 440 -20.23 -4.90 -13.99
CA GLY A 440 -20.93 -4.24 -15.10
C GLY A 440 -21.80 -3.07 -14.64
N GLU A 441 -22.49 -2.45 -15.59
CA GLU A 441 -23.40 -1.34 -15.34
C GLU A 441 -24.81 -1.77 -15.72
N ALA A 442 -25.77 -1.55 -14.82
CA ALA A 442 -27.17 -1.79 -15.12
C ALA A 442 -28.08 -0.92 -14.24
N GLU A 443 -29.25 -0.60 -14.75
CA GLU A 443 -30.33 0.07 -14.01
C GLU A 443 -31.38 -0.96 -13.59
N PHE A 444 -31.93 -0.84 -12.38
CA PHE A 444 -32.92 -1.79 -11.84
C PHE A 444 -34.26 -1.09 -11.55
N ARG A 445 -35.37 -1.76 -11.89
CA ARG A 445 -36.72 -1.28 -11.63
C ARG A 445 -37.64 -2.44 -11.15
N PRO A 446 -38.07 -2.42 -9.88
CA PRO A 446 -37.58 -1.56 -8.79
C PRO A 446 -36.16 -1.96 -8.33
N SER A 447 -35.40 -1.03 -7.77
CA SER A 447 -34.06 -1.28 -7.20
C SER A 447 -34.07 -1.60 -5.70
N GLN A 448 -35.23 -1.47 -5.05
CA GLN A 448 -35.46 -1.70 -3.63
C GLN A 448 -36.72 -2.56 -3.48
N LEU A 449 -36.62 -3.64 -2.71
CA LEU A 449 -37.68 -4.61 -2.48
C LEU A 449 -37.96 -4.74 -0.98
N SER A 450 -39.22 -4.63 -0.61
CA SER A 450 -39.71 -4.85 0.75
C SER A 450 -40.18 -6.29 0.94
N SER A 451 -40.47 -6.68 2.18
CA SER A 451 -41.06 -7.98 2.51
C SER A 451 -42.37 -8.27 1.75
N PHE A 452 -43.15 -7.23 1.43
CA PHE A 452 -44.44 -7.35 0.72
C PHE A 452 -44.27 -7.77 -0.74
N ASP A 453 -43.15 -7.42 -1.37
CA ASP A 453 -42.91 -7.78 -2.77
C ASP A 453 -42.81 -9.31 -2.94
N PHE A 454 -42.40 -10.03 -1.89
CA PHE A 454 -42.18 -11.48 -1.90
C PHE A 454 -43.41 -12.33 -1.53
N GLU A 455 -44.61 -11.75 -1.39
CA GLU A 455 -45.84 -12.49 -1.04
C GLU A 455 -46.14 -13.66 -1.99
N ARG A 456 -45.69 -13.57 -3.25
CA ARG A 456 -45.85 -14.62 -4.27
C ARG A 456 -44.69 -15.62 -4.32
N GLY A 457 -43.76 -15.58 -3.37
CA GLY A 457 -42.56 -16.43 -3.33
C GLY A 457 -41.44 -15.97 -4.28
N GLY A 458 -41.52 -14.75 -4.80
CA GLY A 458 -40.47 -14.17 -5.62
C GLY A 458 -40.91 -12.90 -6.33
N VAL A 459 -39.92 -12.08 -6.67
CA VAL A 459 -40.10 -10.81 -7.36
C VAL A 459 -39.40 -10.87 -8.71
N THR A 460 -40.05 -10.34 -9.74
CA THR A 460 -39.38 -10.08 -11.02
C THR A 460 -39.00 -8.61 -11.09
N VAL A 461 -37.71 -8.35 -11.21
CA VAL A 461 -37.13 -7.01 -11.40
C VAL A 461 -36.71 -6.86 -12.84
N GLN A 462 -37.04 -5.70 -13.42
CA GLN A 462 -36.54 -5.32 -14.74
C GLN A 462 -35.14 -4.73 -14.58
N MET A 463 -34.17 -5.27 -15.29
CA MET A 463 -32.80 -4.77 -15.32
C MET A 463 -32.46 -4.28 -16.72
N LEU A 464 -31.92 -3.07 -16.85
CA LEU A 464 -31.42 -2.54 -18.13
C LEU A 464 -29.89 -2.49 -18.09
N PRO A 465 -29.19 -3.47 -18.71
CA PRO A 465 -27.75 -3.44 -18.88
C PRO A 465 -27.30 -2.20 -19.64
N ARG A 466 -26.17 -1.61 -19.22
CA ARG A 466 -25.50 -0.53 -19.93
C ARG A 466 -24.18 -1.08 -20.49
N GLY A 467 -24.01 -0.95 -21.81
CA GLY A 467 -22.83 -1.43 -22.52
C GLY A 467 -22.93 -2.89 -22.99
N ARG A 468 -21.79 -3.45 -23.43
CA ARG A 468 -21.66 -4.78 -24.04
C ARG A 468 -20.77 -5.73 -23.21
N ARG A 469 -20.81 -5.58 -21.88
CA ARG A 469 -19.95 -6.31 -20.93
C ARG A 469 -20.80 -7.10 -19.95
N THR A 470 -20.24 -8.18 -19.41
CA THR A 470 -20.91 -9.03 -18.42
C THR A 470 -21.46 -8.20 -17.24
N VAL A 471 -22.67 -8.54 -16.79
CA VAL A 471 -23.31 -7.95 -15.61
C VAL A 471 -23.43 -9.03 -14.52
N ILE A 472 -23.10 -8.66 -13.28
CA ILE A 472 -23.36 -9.48 -12.09
C ILE A 472 -24.16 -8.61 -11.13
N ILE A 473 -25.25 -9.17 -10.61
CA ILE A 473 -26.19 -8.48 -9.73
C ILE A 473 -25.84 -8.85 -8.29
N GLU A 474 -25.88 -7.88 -7.39
CA GLU A 474 -25.70 -8.06 -5.95
C GLU A 474 -26.94 -7.57 -5.21
N ALA A 475 -27.37 -8.34 -4.21
CA ALA A 475 -28.43 -7.95 -3.29
C ALA A 475 -27.86 -7.68 -1.90
N LYS A 476 -28.29 -6.59 -1.26
CA LYS A 476 -28.02 -6.28 0.17
C LYS A 476 -29.28 -6.57 1.01
N PRO A 477 -29.17 -6.82 2.34
CA PRO A 477 -28.02 -6.64 3.24
C PRO A 477 -26.97 -7.76 3.30
N PHE A 478 -27.09 -8.86 2.56
CA PHE A 478 -26.14 -9.98 2.64
C PHE A 478 -25.62 -10.37 1.26
N GLY A 479 -24.28 -10.38 1.12
CA GLY A 479 -23.48 -10.36 -0.12
C GLY A 479 -23.65 -11.53 -1.09
N VAL A 480 -24.89 -11.81 -1.49
CA VAL A 480 -25.26 -12.75 -2.55
C VAL A 480 -25.07 -12.06 -3.89
N THR A 481 -24.41 -12.77 -4.81
CA THR A 481 -24.25 -12.34 -6.20
C THR A 481 -24.94 -13.31 -7.14
N SER A 482 -25.47 -12.80 -8.25
CA SER A 482 -26.03 -13.63 -9.33
C SER A 482 -24.95 -14.40 -10.06
N LYS A 483 -25.36 -15.37 -10.88
CA LYS A 483 -24.50 -15.83 -11.98
C LYS A 483 -24.21 -14.67 -12.94
N PRO A 484 -23.19 -14.77 -13.79
CA PRO A 484 -22.92 -13.73 -14.78
C PRO A 484 -23.97 -13.73 -15.88
N MET A 485 -24.41 -12.54 -16.26
CA MET A 485 -25.22 -12.32 -17.45
C MET A 485 -24.32 -11.74 -18.54
N VAL A 486 -24.05 -12.53 -19.59
CA VAL A 486 -23.08 -12.18 -20.64
C VAL A 486 -23.76 -11.46 -21.80
N PHE A 487 -23.07 -10.54 -22.46
CA PHE A 487 -23.60 -9.93 -23.69
C PHE A 487 -23.67 -10.96 -24.82
N GLY A 488 -24.89 -11.37 -25.19
CA GLY A 488 -25.18 -12.25 -26.31
C GLY A 488 -25.66 -11.40 -27.49
N GLY A 489 -24.71 -10.89 -28.27
CA GLY A 489 -24.96 -10.09 -29.47
C GLY A 489 -25.22 -10.93 -30.70
#